data_AF-A0A8B8G8S3-F1
#
_entry.id   AF-A0A8B8G8S3-F1
#
_cell.length_a   1.000
_cell.length_b   1.000
_cell.length_c   1.000
_cell.angle_alpha   90.00
_cell.angle_beta   90.00
_cell.angle_gamma   90.00
#
_symmetry.space_group_name_H-M   'P 1'
#
loop_
_entity.id
_entity.type
_entity.pdbx_description
1 polymer ?
#
loop_
_entity_poly.entity_id
_entity_poly.type
_entity_poly.pdbx_seq_one_letter_code
_entity_poly.pdbx_strand_id
1 'polypeptide(L)'
;MADPAILYSGPSKVLAKLMASRCKSLSTVIDPFCGSGAIAIQLAMVCRKVIAMDSDPVKIAFTRNNARVYGVEDRIVFLVGGDWLVDAHSLQRADGIVTSPPMNMTKEEMVKLTKLASRVAPKVLMKLMKDHELSDLYQLENKIFNKINTEQICIDREPNSILAFLDPGMNMNNRNVNKIQKKVLLFSDGVSVNRRVHWIRGNNLFAYNDYLKKR
;
A
#
# COMPACT_ATOMS: atom_id res chain seq x y z
N MET A 1 7.22 -24.43 -5.84
CA MET A 1 5.83 -23.93 -5.70
C MET A 1 5.86 -22.76 -4.73
N ALA A 2 5.23 -21.62 -5.07
CA ALA A 2 5.11 -20.51 -4.12
C ALA A 2 4.14 -20.91 -2.98
N ASP A 3 4.57 -20.69 -1.74
CA ASP A 3 3.79 -20.93 -0.52
C ASP A 3 2.50 -20.09 -0.54
N PRO A 4 1.30 -20.65 -0.24
CA PRO A 4 0.08 -19.89 -0.05
C PRO A 4 0.24 -18.64 0.83
N ALA A 5 1.05 -18.70 1.89
CA ALA A 5 1.33 -17.55 2.74
C ALA A 5 2.06 -16.40 2.00
N ILE A 6 2.94 -16.73 1.05
CA ILE A 6 3.64 -15.76 0.20
C ILE A 6 2.68 -15.13 -0.82
N LEU A 7 1.64 -15.85 -1.23
CA LEU A 7 0.65 -15.31 -2.17
C LEU A 7 -0.45 -14.47 -1.48
N TYR A 8 -0.71 -14.75 -0.20
CA TYR A 8 -1.59 -13.98 0.68
C TYR A 8 -0.90 -12.81 1.40
N SER A 9 0.38 -12.51 1.11
CA SER A 9 1.20 -11.55 1.88
C SER A 9 0.77 -10.07 1.79
N GLY A 10 -0.36 -9.78 1.16
CA GLY A 10 -0.92 -8.44 1.02
C GLY A 10 -1.79 -8.02 2.22
N PRO A 11 -2.11 -6.72 2.37
CA PRO A 11 -3.04 -6.27 3.39
C PRO A 11 -4.43 -6.89 3.22
N SER A 12 -5.16 -7.01 4.32
CA SER A 12 -6.57 -7.40 4.30
C SER A 12 -7.39 -6.43 3.43
N LYS A 13 -8.49 -6.91 2.86
CA LYS A 13 -9.35 -6.10 1.97
C LYS A 13 -9.87 -4.82 2.65
N VAL A 14 -10.20 -4.87 3.94
CA VAL A 14 -10.65 -3.70 4.69
C VAL A 14 -9.55 -2.65 4.82
N LEU A 15 -8.30 -3.07 5.04
CA LEU A 15 -7.15 -2.18 5.09
C LEU A 15 -6.81 -1.62 3.71
N ALA A 16 -6.80 -2.45 2.66
CA ALA A 16 -6.56 -1.98 1.30
C ALA A 16 -7.58 -0.91 0.86
N LYS A 17 -8.86 -1.08 1.25
CA LYS A 17 -9.91 -0.08 1.01
C LYS A 17 -9.72 1.20 1.82
N LEU A 18 -9.27 1.09 3.08
CA LEU A 18 -8.88 2.28 3.85
C LEU A 18 -7.76 3.03 3.14
N MET A 19 -6.71 2.33 2.70
CA MET A 19 -5.58 2.94 1.97
C MET A 19 -6.08 3.65 0.70
N ALA A 20 -6.88 2.98 -0.13
CA ALA A 20 -7.47 3.58 -1.33
C ALA A 20 -8.36 4.80 -1.01
N SER A 21 -9.13 4.77 0.08
CA SER A 21 -9.97 5.92 0.49
C SER A 21 -9.17 7.19 0.76
N ARG A 22 -7.87 7.08 1.10
CA ARG A 22 -6.97 8.23 1.30
C ARG A 22 -6.36 8.76 0.01
N CYS A 23 -6.59 8.08 -1.11
CA CYS A 23 -5.99 8.37 -2.40
C CYS A 23 -6.98 8.93 -3.44
N LYS A 24 -8.23 9.25 -3.04
CA LYS A 24 -9.28 9.74 -3.96
C LYS A 24 -8.92 11.02 -4.75
N SER A 25 -7.96 11.80 -4.27
CA SER A 25 -7.47 13.02 -4.95
C SER A 25 -6.31 12.75 -5.92
N LEU A 26 -5.84 11.50 -6.02
CA LEU A 26 -4.73 11.10 -6.90
C LEU A 26 -5.30 10.50 -8.19
N SER A 27 -4.75 10.89 -9.35
CA SER A 27 -5.19 10.38 -10.64
C SER A 27 -4.40 9.13 -11.04
N THR A 28 -3.07 9.20 -11.04
CA THR A 28 -2.18 8.08 -11.37
C THR A 28 -1.37 7.68 -10.14
N VAL A 29 -1.44 6.41 -9.77
CA VAL A 29 -0.73 5.86 -8.60
C VAL A 29 0.08 4.64 -8.97
N ILE A 30 1.16 4.38 -8.22
CA ILE A 30 2.01 3.21 -8.39
C ILE A 30 1.90 2.32 -7.15
N ASP A 31 1.69 1.02 -7.37
CA ASP A 31 1.84 -0.04 -6.37
C ASP A 31 3.06 -0.91 -6.76
N PRO A 32 4.24 -0.65 -6.14
CA PRO A 32 5.52 -1.26 -6.54
C PRO A 32 5.71 -2.70 -6.05
N PHE A 33 4.81 -3.20 -5.18
CA PHE A 33 4.84 -4.56 -4.62
C PHE A 33 3.41 -5.10 -4.59
N CYS A 34 2.77 -5.17 -5.76
CA CYS A 34 1.32 -5.34 -5.83
C CYS A 34 0.84 -6.71 -5.35
N GLY A 35 1.72 -7.72 -5.31
CA GLY A 35 1.40 -9.06 -4.85
C GLY A 35 0.24 -9.66 -5.64
N SER A 36 -0.80 -10.12 -4.94
CA SER A 36 -2.04 -10.61 -5.56
C SER A 36 -3.04 -9.49 -5.93
N GLY A 37 -2.70 -8.22 -5.68
CA GLY A 37 -3.45 -7.05 -6.15
C GLY A 37 -4.36 -6.40 -5.11
N ALA A 38 -4.20 -6.69 -3.82
CA ALA A 38 -5.07 -6.14 -2.77
C ALA A 38 -5.16 -4.61 -2.80
N ILE A 39 -4.01 -3.93 -2.86
CA ILE A 39 -3.94 -2.47 -2.93
C ILE A 39 -4.31 -2.00 -4.34
N ALA A 40 -3.64 -2.52 -5.38
CA ALA A 40 -3.86 -2.13 -6.78
C ALA A 40 -5.35 -2.14 -7.20
N ILE A 41 -6.11 -3.18 -6.85
CA ILE A 41 -7.54 -3.29 -7.21
C ILE A 41 -8.37 -2.20 -6.52
N GLN A 42 -8.13 -1.94 -5.24
CA GLN A 42 -8.91 -0.92 -4.52
C GLN A 42 -8.54 0.49 -4.99
N LEU A 43 -7.27 0.72 -5.38
CA LEU A 43 -6.86 1.97 -6.01
C LEU A 43 -7.53 2.16 -7.37
N ALA A 44 -7.64 1.12 -8.19
CA ALA A 44 -8.28 1.22 -9.51
C ALA A 44 -9.79 1.56 -9.43
N MET A 45 -10.41 1.34 -8.27
CA MET A 45 -11.79 1.77 -8.01
C MET A 45 -11.93 3.28 -7.74
N VAL A 46 -10.85 3.97 -7.33
CA VAL A 46 -10.90 5.37 -6.86
C VAL A 46 -9.97 6.32 -7.61
N CYS A 47 -8.92 5.79 -8.25
CA CYS A 47 -7.96 6.52 -9.07
C CYS A 47 -8.24 6.24 -10.56
N ARG A 48 -7.75 7.12 -11.44
CA ARG A 48 -7.91 6.98 -12.89
C ARG A 48 -7.02 5.88 -13.48
N LYS A 49 -5.80 5.74 -12.96
CA LYS A 49 -4.81 4.78 -13.44
C LYS A 49 -3.96 4.24 -12.29
N VAL A 50 -3.73 2.94 -12.29
CA VAL A 50 -2.78 2.27 -11.40
C VAL A 50 -1.67 1.65 -12.23
N ILE A 51 -0.42 1.80 -11.79
CA ILE A 51 0.71 1.04 -12.30
C ILE A 51 1.06 0.02 -11.22
N ALA A 52 0.77 -1.26 -11.47
CA ALA A 52 1.01 -2.35 -10.54
C ALA A 52 2.24 -3.13 -10.99
N MET A 53 3.20 -3.30 -10.08
CA MET A 53 4.49 -3.93 -10.34
C MET A 53 4.79 -4.96 -9.26
N ASP A 54 5.41 -6.06 -9.66
CA ASP A 54 5.95 -7.09 -8.77
C ASP A 54 7.05 -7.83 -9.53
N SER A 55 8.10 -8.23 -8.81
CA SER A 55 9.21 -9.00 -9.37
C SER A 55 8.81 -10.44 -9.67
N ASP A 56 7.76 -10.96 -9.02
CA ASP A 56 7.20 -12.27 -9.29
C ASP A 56 6.12 -12.18 -10.40
N PRO A 57 6.38 -12.72 -11.61
CA PRO A 57 5.40 -12.70 -12.70
C PRO A 57 4.11 -13.47 -12.36
N VAL A 58 4.19 -14.46 -11.46
CA VAL A 58 3.01 -15.22 -11.00
C VAL A 58 2.07 -14.32 -10.20
N LYS A 59 2.62 -13.45 -9.34
CA LYS A 59 1.83 -12.48 -8.56
C LYS A 59 1.13 -11.47 -9.47
N ILE A 60 1.78 -11.01 -10.54
CA ILE A 60 1.15 -10.16 -11.54
C ILE A 60 0.01 -10.89 -12.27
N ALA A 61 0.18 -12.16 -12.63
CA ALA A 61 -0.90 -12.95 -13.22
C ALA A 61 -2.12 -13.05 -12.30
N PHE A 62 -1.90 -13.25 -10.99
CA PHE A 62 -2.97 -13.21 -9.99
C PHE A 62 -3.62 -11.83 -9.89
N THR A 63 -2.83 -10.76 -9.82
CA THR A 63 -3.34 -9.37 -9.80
C THR A 63 -4.23 -9.10 -11.00
N ARG A 64 -3.80 -9.49 -12.21
CA ARG A 64 -4.60 -9.32 -13.44
C ARG A 64 -5.91 -10.10 -13.40
N ASN A 65 -5.85 -11.37 -13.00
CA ASN A 65 -7.06 -12.19 -12.89
C ASN A 65 -8.04 -11.61 -11.85
N ASN A 66 -7.54 -11.19 -10.69
CA ASN A 66 -8.37 -10.56 -9.67
C ASN A 66 -8.95 -9.23 -10.18
N ALA A 67 -8.16 -8.41 -10.88
CA ALA A 67 -8.65 -7.17 -11.47
C ALA A 67 -9.81 -7.38 -12.46
N ARG A 68 -9.80 -8.48 -13.25
CA ARG A 68 -10.94 -8.89 -14.09
C ARG A 68 -12.19 -9.18 -13.29
N VAL A 69 -12.06 -9.97 -12.22
CA VAL A 69 -13.18 -10.31 -11.33
C VAL A 69 -13.80 -9.06 -10.71
N TYR A 70 -12.98 -8.05 -10.41
CA TYR A 70 -13.44 -6.77 -9.88
C TYR A 70 -13.83 -5.74 -10.96
N GLY A 71 -13.70 -6.05 -12.25
CA GLY A 71 -14.08 -5.17 -13.36
C GLY A 71 -13.22 -3.91 -13.50
N VAL A 72 -11.94 -3.97 -13.11
CA VAL A 72 -11.01 -2.83 -13.10
C VAL A 72 -9.69 -3.09 -13.84
N GLU A 73 -9.59 -4.20 -14.59
CA GLU A 73 -8.36 -4.56 -15.32
C GLU A 73 -7.89 -3.46 -16.26
N ASP A 74 -8.81 -2.79 -16.96
CA ASP A 74 -8.56 -1.70 -17.92
C ASP A 74 -7.90 -0.47 -17.29
N ARG A 75 -8.00 -0.31 -15.97
CA ARG A 75 -7.42 0.80 -15.21
C ARG A 75 -6.04 0.49 -14.64
N ILE A 76 -5.55 -0.74 -14.78
CA ILE A 76 -4.28 -1.19 -14.23
C ILE A 76 -3.29 -1.51 -15.34
N VAL A 77 -2.14 -0.84 -15.32
CA VAL A 77 -0.97 -1.20 -16.12
C VAL A 77 -0.13 -2.17 -15.30
N PHE A 78 0.12 -3.36 -15.85
CA PHE A 78 0.86 -4.43 -15.18
C PHE A 78 2.31 -4.44 -15.67
N LEU A 79 3.26 -4.17 -14.78
CA LEU A 79 4.70 -4.30 -15.03
C LEU A 79 5.17 -5.66 -14.50
N VAL A 80 5.44 -6.59 -15.41
CA VAL A 80 5.76 -7.99 -15.10
C VAL A 80 7.25 -8.15 -14.85
N GLY A 81 7.64 -8.71 -13.71
CA GLY A 81 9.04 -9.07 -13.42
C GLY A 81 9.94 -7.88 -13.11
N GLY A 82 9.36 -6.70 -12.93
CA GLY A 82 10.12 -5.52 -12.57
C GLY A 82 10.49 -5.55 -11.08
N ASP A 83 11.70 -5.11 -10.75
CA ASP A 83 12.15 -4.89 -9.38
C ASP A 83 12.19 -3.38 -9.09
N TRP A 84 11.38 -2.93 -8.12
CA TRP A 84 11.34 -1.52 -7.74
C TRP A 84 12.71 -0.97 -7.40
N LEU A 85 13.56 -1.75 -6.74
CA LEU A 85 14.90 -1.31 -6.33
C LEU A 85 15.87 -1.15 -7.50
N VAL A 86 15.52 -1.63 -8.69
CA VAL A 86 16.31 -1.55 -9.93
C VAL A 86 15.66 -0.59 -10.93
N ASP A 87 14.36 -0.76 -11.18
CA ASP A 87 13.68 -0.17 -12.34
C ASP A 87 12.99 1.16 -12.05
N ALA A 88 12.86 1.57 -10.78
CA ALA A 88 12.11 2.77 -10.41
C ALA A 88 12.61 4.06 -11.09
N HIS A 89 13.89 4.11 -11.45
CA HIS A 89 14.50 5.24 -12.16
C HIS A 89 13.93 5.46 -13.57
N SER A 90 13.44 4.41 -14.21
CA SER A 90 12.90 4.43 -15.56
C SER A 90 11.38 4.66 -15.60
N LEU A 91 10.74 4.74 -14.43
CA LEU A 91 9.29 4.94 -14.33
C LEU A 91 8.90 6.39 -14.55
N GLN A 92 7.77 6.59 -15.22
CA GLN A 92 7.13 7.90 -15.32
C GLN A 92 6.70 8.40 -13.93
N ARG A 93 6.72 9.72 -13.75
CA ARG A 93 6.22 10.34 -12.51
C ARG A 93 4.73 10.02 -12.32
N ALA A 94 4.33 9.82 -11.07
CA ALA A 94 2.96 9.57 -10.66
C ALA A 94 2.51 10.57 -9.59
N ASP A 95 1.21 10.65 -9.34
CA ASP A 95 0.65 11.53 -8.29
C ASP A 95 0.92 10.96 -6.88
N GLY A 96 1.02 9.64 -6.77
CA GLY A 96 1.39 8.99 -5.52
C GLY A 96 1.89 7.55 -5.67
N ILE A 97 2.58 7.08 -4.64
CA ILE A 97 2.91 5.67 -4.44
C ILE A 97 2.10 5.16 -3.26
N VAL A 98 1.49 3.99 -3.39
CA VAL A 98 0.71 3.37 -2.33
C VAL A 98 1.14 1.91 -2.26
N THR A 99 1.68 1.50 -1.12
CA THR A 99 2.38 0.21 -1.07
C THR A 99 2.36 -0.45 0.30
N SER A 100 2.52 -1.78 0.31
CA SER A 100 2.84 -2.60 1.47
C SER A 100 4.13 -3.34 1.15
N PRO A 101 5.30 -2.84 1.60
CA PRO A 101 6.58 -3.46 1.30
C PRO A 101 6.64 -4.92 1.82
N PRO A 102 7.46 -5.79 1.20
CA PRO A 102 7.71 -7.14 1.69
C PRO A 102 8.26 -7.17 3.12
N MET A 103 7.80 -8.14 3.92
CA MET A 103 8.12 -8.27 5.35
C MET A 103 9.58 -8.58 5.67
N ASN A 104 10.30 -9.06 4.67
CA ASN A 104 11.68 -9.48 4.76
C ASN A 104 12.66 -8.42 4.22
N MET A 105 12.19 -7.22 3.88
CA MET A 105 13.09 -6.16 3.45
C MET A 105 14.04 -5.73 4.57
N THR A 106 15.31 -5.55 4.23
CA THR A 106 16.29 -4.99 5.17
C THR A 106 16.06 -3.49 5.37
N LYS A 107 16.70 -2.93 6.40
CA LYS A 107 16.70 -1.48 6.62
C LYS A 107 17.25 -0.71 5.42
N GLU A 108 18.32 -1.20 4.80
CA GLU A 108 18.94 -0.59 3.62
C GLU A 108 17.99 -0.59 2.42
N GLU A 109 17.27 -1.69 2.21
CA GLU A 109 16.26 -1.82 1.16
C GLU A 109 15.10 -0.85 1.38
N MET A 110 14.60 -0.74 2.63
CA MET A 110 13.57 0.22 3.00
C MET A 110 14.01 1.67 2.75
N VAL A 111 15.26 2.01 3.08
CA VAL A 111 15.83 3.34 2.79
C VAL A 111 15.91 3.58 1.28
N LYS A 112 16.37 2.58 0.50
CA LYS A 112 16.48 2.68 -0.95
C LYS A 112 15.10 2.84 -1.61
N LEU A 113 14.12 2.02 -1.22
CA LEU A 113 12.71 2.11 -1.61
C LEU A 113 12.19 3.52 -1.38
N THR A 114 12.40 4.05 -0.18
CA THR A 114 11.91 5.37 0.25
C THR A 114 12.53 6.52 -0.55
N LYS A 115 13.83 6.44 -0.86
CA LYS A 115 14.54 7.40 -1.74
C LYS A 115 14.05 7.35 -3.19
N LEU A 116 13.77 6.17 -3.71
CA LEU A 116 13.24 6.02 -5.07
C LEU A 116 11.81 6.54 -5.14
N ALA A 117 11.01 6.26 -4.11
CA ALA A 117 9.62 6.71 -4.06
C ALA A 117 9.48 8.23 -4.08
N SER A 118 10.32 8.96 -3.32
CA SER A 118 10.29 10.43 -3.32
C SER A 118 10.66 11.07 -4.67
N ARG A 119 11.43 10.36 -5.51
CA ARG A 119 11.80 10.83 -6.85
C ARG A 119 10.67 10.64 -7.85
N VAL A 120 9.91 9.55 -7.72
CA VAL A 120 8.88 9.14 -8.68
C VAL A 120 7.53 9.80 -8.37
N ALA A 121 7.20 10.00 -7.09
CA ALA A 121 5.93 10.60 -6.70
C ALA A 121 6.09 11.56 -5.50
N PRO A 122 5.34 12.68 -5.47
CA PRO A 122 5.38 13.61 -4.35
C PRO A 122 4.76 13.03 -3.08
N LYS A 123 3.77 12.13 -3.20
CA LYS A 123 3.03 11.55 -2.07
C LYS A 123 3.29 10.06 -1.98
N VAL A 124 3.63 9.56 -0.79
CA VAL A 124 3.81 8.12 -0.57
C VAL A 124 2.99 7.68 0.64
N LEU A 125 2.14 6.67 0.44
CA LEU A 125 1.41 5.97 1.50
C LEU A 125 1.99 4.56 1.63
N MET A 126 2.57 4.27 2.80
CA MET A 126 3.23 3.00 3.06
C MET A 126 2.60 2.30 4.26
N LYS A 127 2.25 1.03 4.10
CA LYS A 127 1.88 0.15 5.21
C LYS A 127 3.12 -0.45 5.85
N LEU A 128 3.31 -0.21 7.14
CA LEU A 128 4.36 -0.76 7.97
C LEU A 128 3.75 -1.76 8.95
N MET A 129 4.53 -2.77 9.31
CA MET A 129 4.09 -3.87 10.18
C MET A 129 4.74 -3.82 11.55
N LYS A 130 5.87 -3.11 11.68
CA LYS A 130 6.63 -3.06 12.93
C LYS A 130 7.01 -1.62 13.27
N ASP A 131 7.02 -1.30 14.56
CA ASP A 131 7.35 0.04 15.06
C ASP A 131 8.79 0.48 14.72
N HIS A 132 9.72 -0.47 14.57
CA HIS A 132 11.09 -0.13 14.18
C HIS A 132 11.20 0.37 12.74
N GLU A 133 10.35 -0.12 11.82
CA GLU A 133 10.31 0.38 10.42
C GLU A 133 9.92 1.86 10.39
N LEU A 134 8.99 2.26 11.27
CA LEU A 134 8.63 3.66 11.45
C LEU A 134 9.79 4.48 12.02
N SER A 135 10.54 3.92 12.95
CA SER A 135 11.72 4.58 13.54
C SER A 135 12.81 4.82 12.49
N ASP A 136 13.01 3.87 11.59
CA ASP A 136 13.93 4.00 10.46
C ASP A 136 13.45 5.07 9.46
N LEU A 137 12.15 5.15 9.18
CA LEU A 137 11.59 6.22 8.35
C LEU A 137 11.78 7.60 8.98
N TYR A 138 11.64 7.74 10.30
CA TYR A 138 11.89 9.01 10.97
C TYR A 138 13.35 9.46 10.87
N GLN A 139 14.32 8.55 10.72
CA GLN A 139 15.72 8.92 10.45
C GLN A 139 15.93 9.53 9.06
N LEU A 140 14.95 9.37 8.16
CA LEU A 140 14.90 9.93 6.81
C LEU A 140 14.06 11.22 6.72
N GLU A 141 13.30 11.54 7.75
CA GLU A 141 12.57 12.80 7.86
C GLU A 141 13.56 13.98 7.83
N ASN A 142 13.20 15.06 7.15
CA ASN A 142 14.03 16.23 6.83
C ASN A 142 15.25 15.97 5.93
N LYS A 143 15.54 14.71 5.56
CA LYS A 143 16.55 14.38 4.54
C LYS A 143 15.92 14.08 3.18
N ILE A 144 14.74 13.46 3.18
CA ILE A 144 14.04 13.01 1.98
C ILE A 144 12.61 13.55 1.93
N PHE A 145 11.91 13.52 3.07
CA PHE A 145 10.54 14.01 3.21
C PHE A 145 10.48 15.06 4.30
N ASN A 146 9.65 16.08 4.09
CA ASN A 146 9.54 17.19 5.03
C ASN A 146 8.60 16.88 6.20
N LYS A 147 7.65 15.95 6.00
CA LYS A 147 6.70 15.56 7.05
C LYS A 147 6.28 14.11 6.90
N ILE A 148 6.32 13.38 8.01
CA ILE A 148 5.77 12.03 8.11
C ILE A 148 4.55 12.06 9.04
N ASN A 149 3.36 11.82 8.50
CA ASN A 149 2.15 11.58 9.29
C ASN A 149 1.92 10.08 9.44
N THR A 150 1.30 9.65 10.54
CA THR A 150 1.03 8.23 10.79
C THR A 150 -0.38 7.98 11.32
N GLU A 151 -0.95 6.85 10.92
CA GLU A 151 -2.17 6.28 11.51
C GLU A 151 -1.87 4.87 12.04
N GLN A 152 -2.16 4.63 13.33
CA GLN A 152 -2.14 3.27 13.90
C GLN A 152 -3.45 2.58 13.54
N ILE A 153 -3.37 1.42 12.90
CA ILE A 153 -4.52 0.65 12.46
C ILE A 153 -4.77 -0.50 13.44
N CYS A 154 -6.00 -0.57 13.92
CA CYS A 154 -6.53 -1.72 14.63
C CYS A 154 -7.60 -2.40 13.77
N ILE A 155 -7.56 -3.71 13.65
CA ILE A 155 -8.60 -4.51 12.99
C ILE A 155 -9.22 -5.43 14.04
N ASP A 156 -10.54 -5.36 14.20
CA ASP A 156 -11.27 -6.15 15.21
C ASP A 156 -10.72 -5.94 16.63
N ARG A 157 -10.31 -4.69 16.92
CA ARG A 157 -9.70 -4.21 18.17
C ARG A 157 -8.27 -4.68 18.42
N GLU A 158 -7.70 -5.50 17.54
CA GLU A 158 -6.30 -5.91 17.62
C GLU A 158 -5.38 -4.95 16.85
N PRO A 159 -4.20 -4.60 17.39
CA PRO A 159 -3.17 -3.89 16.63
C PRO A 159 -2.83 -4.64 15.35
N ASN A 160 -2.76 -3.93 14.22
CA ASN A 160 -2.52 -4.56 12.93
C ASN A 160 -1.32 -3.99 12.18
N SER A 161 -1.29 -2.68 11.95
CA SER A 161 -0.27 -2.04 11.13
C SER A 161 -0.22 -0.53 11.37
N ILE A 162 0.79 0.12 10.81
CA ILE A 162 0.90 1.58 10.76
C ILE A 162 0.83 2.01 9.30
N LEU A 163 -0.02 3.00 9.00
CA LEU A 163 0.03 3.70 7.72
C LEU A 163 0.89 4.95 7.87
N ALA A 164 2.01 5.01 7.15
CA ALA A 164 2.86 6.18 7.07
C ALA A 164 2.57 6.97 5.78
N PHE A 165 2.31 8.26 5.93
CA PHE A 165 2.07 9.22 4.86
C PHE A 165 3.28 10.13 4.78
N LEU A 166 4.02 10.02 3.68
CA LEU A 166 5.21 10.80 3.38
C LEU A 166 4.81 11.87 2.37
N ASP A 167 4.82 13.12 2.79
CA ASP A 167 4.47 14.28 1.97
C ASP A 167 5.68 15.22 1.82
N PRO A 168 5.75 15.99 0.71
CA PRO A 168 6.81 16.97 0.49
C PRO A 168 6.50 18.32 1.18
N GLY A 169 5.51 18.39 2.10
CA GLY A 169 4.95 19.62 2.66
C GLY A 169 5.97 20.62 3.20
N MET A 170 5.60 21.88 3.45
CA MET A 170 6.56 22.88 3.94
C MET A 170 7.13 22.50 5.33
N ASN A 171 8.45 22.65 5.49
CA ASN A 171 9.15 22.47 6.75
C ASN A 171 8.77 23.61 7.70
N MET A 172 7.75 23.38 8.52
CA MET A 172 7.42 24.29 9.62
C MET A 172 8.39 23.97 10.75
N ASN A 173 9.34 24.89 11.01
CA ASN A 173 10.36 24.84 12.07
C ASN A 173 9.76 24.81 13.50
N ASN A 174 8.89 23.84 13.80
CA ASN A 174 8.41 23.59 15.16
C ASN A 174 8.90 22.22 15.61
N ARG A 175 10.11 22.24 16.18
CA ARG A 175 10.59 21.19 17.08
C ARG A 175 9.55 21.08 18.21
N ASN A 176 9.02 19.88 18.44
CA ASN A 176 8.03 19.53 19.47
C ASN A 176 6.54 19.76 19.15
N VAL A 177 6.09 19.54 17.91
CA VAL A 177 4.70 19.08 17.75
C VAL A 177 4.67 17.62 18.20
N ASN A 178 4.02 17.32 19.33
CA ASN A 178 3.66 15.96 19.70
C ASN A 178 3.09 15.26 18.46
N LYS A 179 3.82 14.28 17.91
CA LYS A 179 3.38 13.52 16.75
C LYS A 179 2.19 12.67 17.20
N ILE A 180 0.99 13.26 17.18
CA ILE A 180 -0.24 12.58 17.56
C ILE A 180 -0.49 11.49 16.52
N GLN A 181 -0.22 10.25 16.90
CA GLN A 181 -0.62 9.08 16.13
C GLN A 181 -2.13 8.94 16.21
N LYS A 182 -2.80 9.13 15.08
CA LYS A 182 -4.24 8.92 14.99
C LYS A 182 -4.52 7.41 14.98
N LYS A 183 -5.35 6.93 15.90
CA LYS A 183 -5.82 5.53 15.89
C LYS A 183 -7.03 5.39 14.98
N VAL A 184 -7.04 4.36 14.15
CA VAL A 184 -8.14 4.01 13.24
C VAL A 184 -8.55 2.58 13.50
N LEU A 185 -9.83 2.38 13.85
CA LEU A 185 -10.42 1.07 14.08
C LEU A 185 -11.22 0.63 12.85
N LEU A 186 -10.88 -0.55 12.35
CA LEU A 186 -11.57 -1.24 11.26
C LEU A 186 -12.18 -2.54 11.80
N PHE A 187 -13.26 -2.98 11.16
CA PHE A 187 -13.89 -4.27 11.44
C PHE A 187 -13.89 -5.12 10.18
N SER A 188 -13.51 -6.40 10.30
CA SER A 188 -13.36 -7.30 9.15
C SER A 188 -14.70 -7.66 8.50
N ASP A 189 -15.79 -7.63 9.27
CA ASP A 189 -17.18 -7.85 8.82
C ASP A 189 -17.81 -6.64 8.11
N GLY A 190 -17.15 -5.48 8.14
CA GLY A 190 -17.65 -4.23 7.58
C GLY A 190 -18.79 -3.58 8.38
N VAL A 191 -19.04 -4.00 9.63
CA VAL A 191 -20.05 -3.44 10.54
C VAL A 191 -19.35 -2.55 11.58
N SER A 192 -19.79 -1.31 11.77
CA SER A 192 -19.33 -0.51 12.91
C SER A 192 -20.42 0.36 13.53
N VAL A 193 -20.36 0.47 14.86
CA VAL A 193 -21.41 0.94 15.76
C VAL A 193 -21.29 2.44 16.10
N ASN A 194 -20.46 3.25 15.43
CA ASN A 194 -20.44 4.69 15.75
C ASN A 194 -19.93 5.66 14.66
N ARG A 195 -20.45 6.89 14.71
CA ARG A 195 -20.48 7.95 13.66
C ARG A 195 -19.13 8.54 13.20
N ARG A 196 -17.98 7.87 13.41
CA ARG A 196 -16.66 8.26 12.86
C ARG A 196 -15.95 7.14 12.09
N VAL A 197 -16.70 6.16 11.58
CA VAL A 197 -16.13 5.00 10.88
C VAL A 197 -16.47 5.05 9.40
N HIS A 198 -15.46 4.79 8.55
CA HIS A 198 -15.61 4.71 7.10
C HIS A 198 -16.19 3.34 6.73
N TRP A 199 -17.33 3.35 6.01
CA TRP A 199 -18.04 2.15 5.57
C TRP A 199 -17.28 1.41 4.48
N ILE A 200 -16.97 0.13 4.73
CA ILE A 200 -16.34 -0.76 3.77
C ILE A 200 -16.95 -2.17 3.91
N ARG A 201 -17.86 -2.57 3.03
CA ARG A 201 -18.30 -3.99 2.87
C ARG A 201 -17.36 -4.74 1.94
N GLY A 202 -17.09 -6.03 2.15
CA GLY A 202 -16.28 -6.81 1.21
C GLY A 202 -16.58 -8.30 1.17
N ASN A 203 -17.20 -8.78 0.09
CA ASN A 203 -17.08 -10.19 -0.32
C ASN A 203 -15.66 -10.42 -0.85
N ASN A 204 -14.92 -11.40 -0.35
CA ASN A 204 -13.57 -11.71 -0.81
C ASN A 204 -13.63 -12.54 -2.10
N LEU A 205 -13.42 -11.90 -3.26
CA LEU A 205 -13.52 -12.52 -4.59
C LEU A 205 -12.16 -12.90 -5.22
N PHE A 206 -11.11 -13.04 -4.40
CA PHE A 206 -9.79 -13.41 -4.93
C PHE A 206 -9.83 -14.84 -5.47
N ALA A 207 -9.35 -15.04 -6.69
CA ALA A 207 -9.43 -16.32 -7.42
C ALA A 207 -8.50 -17.42 -6.87
N TYR A 208 -7.92 -17.22 -5.69
CA TYR A 208 -6.93 -18.13 -5.15
C TYR A 208 -7.54 -19.40 -4.55
N ASN A 209 -8.76 -19.31 -4.01
CA ASN A 209 -9.49 -20.48 -3.53
C ASN A 209 -9.78 -21.48 -4.66
N ASP A 210 -9.91 -21.02 -5.90
CA ASP A 210 -10.11 -21.87 -7.07
C ASP A 210 -8.79 -22.48 -7.58
N TYR A 211 -7.66 -21.77 -7.39
CA TYR A 211 -6.33 -22.28 -7.73
C TYR A 211 -5.88 -23.41 -6.80
N LEU A 212 -6.13 -23.29 -5.49
CA LEU A 212 -5.79 -24.34 -4.51
C LEU A 212 -6.65 -25.60 -4.66
N LYS A 213 -7.88 -25.47 -5.19
CA LYS A 213 -8.82 -26.59 -5.39
C LYS A 213 -8.59 -27.40 -6.67
N LYS A 214 -7.83 -26.89 -7.63
CA LYS A 214 -7.52 -27.57 -8.90
C LYS A 214 -6.24 -28.42 -8.82
N ARG A 215 -5.89 -28.90 -7.62
CA ARG A 215 -4.73 -29.77 -7.36
C ARG A 215 -5.18 -31.05 -6.69
#